data_AF-A0A6H2C6K8-F1
#
_entry.id   AF-A0A6H2C6K8-F1
#
_cell.length_a   1.000
_cell.length_b   1.000
_cell.length_c   1.000
_cell.angle_alpha   90.00
_cell.angle_beta   90.00
_cell.angle_gamma   90.00
#
_symmetry.space_group_name_H-M   'P 1'
#
loop_
_entity.id
_entity.type
_entity.pdbx_description
1 polymer ?
#
loop_
_entity_poly.entity_id
_entity_poly.type
_entity_poly.pdbx_seq_one_letter_code
_entity_poly.pdbx_strand_id
1 'polypeptide(L)'
;MTSPTYTPIESTGNTKLVKDITDKYFTQIGTNTPIAIKNGGQQIFQNIYPGWQTLAAETVNGENQVLWKNTAGNYLHIWRLDNNWNRVSSEGQFALNSAAAFTQETNFGIDTNGDGIIGSPYTTVESSGNTKLVKDTANKFFAQVGEGIPTAINNGGVQIFQNIYAGWQTLAAETVNGVNQVLWKNVSGNFLHIWRLDNNWNWVSSEGQFGFNSADAFTQETNFGIDANGDGVIGNPAGNPYILIESSGNTKLVKDTDNKFFAQVGQTIPTAIKNSGVQIFQNIYAGWQTLAAETVNNENQVLWKNTAGNYLHIWRLDNNWNWVSSEGQYALNSADAFTQETKFGIDANGDGVIGSGYTAIESAGNTKLVKDATNKYFAQVGTSTPTAIKNGGVQIFQDVYAGWQTLAAETVNGVNQVLWKNISGNFLHIWNLDNNWNWVSSEGQFALNSADALAKETVFGIDANSDGAIGNPSSLTLTGTSGNEFLVGGTNNDVLTGAGGKDTLTGGLGSDKFVYQNLTDSLLANFDVITDFNATPGNDLFRVSTALAGFVDVGAVNTLDAAGIGAKLAAFGSNYAAQFSFGQRTFVAINDAIAGFNAANDAIIEVTGLTGTLNVNNFVIV
;
A
#
# COMPACT_ATOMS: atom_id res chain seq x y z
N MET A 1 6.32 45.93 38.66
CA MET A 1 4.99 45.30 38.80
C MET A 1 5.10 43.91 38.19
N THR A 2 4.89 42.87 38.98
CA THR A 2 4.87 41.49 38.49
C THR A 2 3.73 41.35 37.48
N SER A 3 3.97 40.73 36.32
CA SER A 3 2.92 40.44 35.34
C SER A 3 1.74 39.75 36.03
N PRO A 4 0.49 40.12 35.74
CA PRO A 4 -0.66 39.47 36.35
C PRO A 4 -0.59 37.96 36.12
N THR A 5 -0.63 37.19 37.19
CA THR A 5 -0.62 35.73 37.13
C THR A 5 -2.02 35.25 36.76
N TYR A 6 -2.14 34.55 35.63
CA TYR A 6 -3.39 33.93 35.20
C TYR A 6 -3.35 32.43 35.45
N THR A 7 -4.43 31.88 36.00
CA THR A 7 -4.61 30.45 36.23
C THR A 7 -5.55 29.90 35.17
N PRO A 8 -5.16 28.88 34.40
CA PRO A 8 -6.07 28.19 33.48
C PRO A 8 -7.23 27.52 34.22
N ILE A 9 -8.44 27.72 33.70
CA ILE A 9 -9.64 26.96 34.09
C ILE A 9 -9.84 25.81 33.12
N GLU A 10 -9.61 26.08 31.85
CA GLU A 10 -9.68 25.14 30.74
C GLU A 10 -8.53 25.49 29.77
N SER A 11 -7.93 24.47 29.17
CA SER A 11 -6.69 24.63 28.38
C SER A 11 -6.64 23.80 27.11
N THR A 12 -7.77 23.17 26.75
CA THR A 12 -7.97 22.48 25.49
C THR A 12 -8.08 23.51 24.37
N GLY A 13 -7.70 23.14 23.15
CA GLY A 13 -7.76 24.05 22.01
C GLY A 13 -6.73 25.20 22.05
N ASN A 14 -6.91 26.15 21.12
CA ASN A 14 -6.02 27.32 20.98
C ASN A 14 -6.54 28.50 21.80
N THR A 15 -7.81 28.51 22.19
CA THR A 15 -8.42 29.55 23.01
C THR A 15 -8.71 28.97 24.38
N LYS A 16 -8.27 29.64 25.44
CA LYS A 16 -8.33 29.10 26.81
C LYS A 16 -9.13 30.01 27.70
N LEU A 17 -9.93 29.42 28.59
CA LEU A 17 -10.48 30.17 29.71
C LEU A 17 -9.45 30.26 30.85
N VAL A 18 -9.10 31.48 31.25
CA VAL A 18 -8.19 31.75 32.37
C VAL A 18 -8.81 32.73 33.36
N LYS A 19 -8.35 32.71 34.61
CA LYS A 19 -8.73 33.69 35.63
C LYS A 19 -7.54 34.36 36.29
N ASP A 20 -7.71 35.58 36.76
CA ASP A 20 -6.72 36.25 37.59
C ASP A 20 -6.88 35.93 39.08
N ILE A 21 -6.00 36.49 39.92
CA ILE A 21 -6.02 36.33 41.39
C ILE A 21 -7.24 36.96 42.07
N THR A 22 -8.04 37.75 41.36
CA THR A 22 -9.31 38.34 41.84
C THR A 22 -10.52 37.59 41.27
N ASP A 23 -10.28 36.41 40.71
CA ASP A 23 -11.26 35.54 40.07
C ASP A 23 -11.99 36.14 38.85
N LYS A 24 -11.43 37.20 38.23
CA LYS A 24 -11.97 37.73 36.98
C LYS A 24 -11.60 36.85 35.81
N TYR A 25 -12.55 36.61 34.90
CA TYR A 25 -12.34 35.75 33.76
C TYR A 25 -11.80 36.50 32.55
N PHE A 26 -10.89 35.82 31.85
CA PHE A 26 -10.28 36.24 30.60
C PHE A 26 -10.24 35.03 29.66
N THR A 27 -10.25 35.31 28.36
CA THR A 27 -9.87 34.35 27.34
C THR A 27 -8.40 34.56 26.96
N GLN A 28 -7.69 33.51 26.58
CA GLN A 28 -6.34 33.59 26.07
C GLN A 28 -6.21 32.81 24.77
N ILE A 29 -5.93 33.51 23.66
CA ILE A 29 -5.70 32.88 22.35
C ILE A 29 -4.20 32.64 22.17
N GLY A 30 -3.77 31.39 22.05
CA GLY A 30 -2.38 30.98 21.97
C GLY A 30 -1.57 31.44 23.20
N THR A 31 -0.48 32.18 22.95
CA THR A 31 0.36 32.79 24.01
C THR A 31 0.10 34.29 24.18
N ASN A 32 -0.97 34.82 23.59
CA ASN A 32 -1.25 36.25 23.61
C ASN A 32 -1.67 36.73 25.00
N THR A 33 -1.68 38.05 25.18
CA THR A 33 -2.20 38.67 26.41
C THR A 33 -3.68 38.32 26.59
N PRO A 34 -4.11 37.84 27.77
CA PRO A 34 -5.51 37.51 28.01
C PRO A 34 -6.46 38.71 27.83
N ILE A 35 -7.61 38.46 27.20
CA ILE A 35 -8.66 39.45 26.90
C ILE A 35 -9.82 39.26 27.87
N ALA A 36 -10.28 40.33 28.50
CA ALA A 36 -11.37 40.29 29.47
C ALA A 36 -12.69 39.87 28.80
N ILE A 37 -13.38 38.87 29.36
CA ILE A 37 -14.72 38.46 28.92
C ILE A 37 -15.76 39.37 29.59
N LYS A 38 -16.70 39.93 28.81
CA LYS A 38 -17.62 40.96 29.29
C LYS A 38 -19.08 40.69 28.92
N ASN A 39 -19.99 41.16 29.76
CA ASN A 39 -21.43 41.24 29.49
C ASN A 39 -21.91 42.66 29.78
N GLY A 40 -22.50 43.34 28.79
CA GLY A 40 -22.93 44.74 28.95
C GLY A 40 -21.79 45.70 29.34
N GLY A 41 -20.56 45.43 28.90
CA GLY A 41 -19.37 46.21 29.24
C GLY A 41 -18.74 45.91 30.61
N GLN A 42 -19.40 45.11 31.46
CA GLN A 42 -18.86 44.66 32.75
C GLN A 42 -18.10 43.34 32.59
N GLN A 43 -16.90 43.26 33.15
CA GLN A 43 -16.11 42.03 33.14
C GLN A 43 -16.73 40.98 34.07
N ILE A 44 -16.85 39.75 33.60
CA ILE A 44 -17.37 38.63 34.39
C ILE A 44 -16.28 38.03 35.29
N PHE A 45 -16.70 37.38 36.37
CA PHE A 45 -15.82 36.74 37.35
C PHE A 45 -16.45 35.45 37.89
N GLN A 46 -15.66 34.65 38.61
CA GLN A 46 -16.12 33.38 39.16
C GLN A 46 -17.34 33.58 40.06
N ASN A 47 -18.36 32.72 39.88
CA ASN A 47 -19.60 32.75 40.66
C ASN A 47 -20.42 34.07 40.55
N ILE A 48 -20.21 34.88 39.50
CA ILE A 48 -20.98 36.11 39.27
C ILE A 48 -22.49 35.86 39.18
N TYR A 49 -22.91 34.71 38.65
CA TYR A 49 -24.30 34.29 38.55
C TYR A 49 -24.54 33.05 39.45
N PRO A 50 -25.41 33.15 40.47
CA PRO A 50 -25.72 32.01 41.33
C PRO A 50 -26.22 30.80 40.53
N GLY A 51 -25.67 29.62 40.82
CA GLY A 51 -26.03 28.36 40.15
C GLY A 51 -25.40 28.16 38.76
N TRP A 52 -24.54 29.07 38.30
CA TRP A 52 -23.87 28.97 37.01
C TRP A 52 -22.35 28.90 37.15
N GLN A 53 -21.76 27.99 36.41
CA GLN A 53 -20.31 27.82 36.30
C GLN A 53 -19.87 28.08 34.87
N THR A 54 -18.85 28.92 34.69
CA THR A 54 -18.16 29.08 33.41
C THR A 54 -17.18 27.91 33.26
N LEU A 55 -17.29 27.16 32.15
CA LEU A 55 -16.48 25.97 31.92
C LEU A 55 -15.32 26.22 30.97
N ALA A 56 -15.59 26.84 29.83
CA ALA A 56 -14.63 26.98 28.73
C ALA A 56 -14.91 28.21 27.88
N ALA A 57 -13.93 28.62 27.10
CA ALA A 57 -14.03 29.72 26.14
C ALA A 57 -13.29 29.33 24.86
N GLU A 58 -13.97 29.29 23.71
CA GLU A 58 -13.38 28.85 22.45
C GLU A 58 -13.92 29.63 21.25
N THR A 59 -13.15 29.69 20.16
CA THR A 59 -13.63 30.19 18.88
C THR A 59 -14.09 29.00 18.03
N VAL A 60 -15.39 28.74 18.04
CA VAL A 60 -16.02 27.61 17.35
C VAL A 60 -16.55 28.09 16.00
N ASN A 61 -16.06 27.51 14.89
CA ASN A 61 -16.46 27.88 13.52
C ASN A 61 -16.38 29.40 13.23
N GLY A 62 -15.35 30.07 13.78
CA GLY A 62 -15.12 31.50 13.59
C GLY A 62 -15.94 32.42 14.50
N GLU A 63 -16.73 31.89 15.43
CA GLU A 63 -17.49 32.65 16.42
C GLU A 63 -16.92 32.46 17.83
N ASN A 64 -16.69 33.54 18.56
CA ASN A 64 -16.22 33.47 19.95
C ASN A 64 -17.36 33.03 20.86
N GLN A 65 -17.13 31.98 21.63
CA GLN A 65 -18.13 31.39 22.49
C GLN A 65 -17.61 31.15 23.91
N VAL A 66 -18.49 31.23 24.89
CA VAL A 66 -18.22 30.83 26.28
C VAL A 66 -19.27 29.82 26.71
N LEU A 67 -18.83 28.68 27.20
CA LEU A 67 -19.67 27.59 27.67
C LEU A 67 -19.93 27.72 29.17
N TRP A 68 -21.20 27.61 29.53
CA TRP A 68 -21.70 27.69 30.90
C TRP A 68 -22.46 26.42 31.25
N LYS A 69 -22.37 26.02 32.52
CA LYS A 69 -23.15 24.93 33.10
C LYS A 69 -24.01 25.48 34.23
N ASN A 70 -25.31 25.22 34.17
CA ASN A 70 -26.18 25.41 35.32
C ASN A 70 -26.06 24.19 36.24
N THR A 71 -25.54 24.37 37.44
CA THR A 71 -25.24 23.28 38.37
C THR A 71 -26.49 22.72 39.06
N ALA A 72 -27.55 23.52 39.19
CA ALA A 72 -28.80 23.07 39.79
C ALA A 72 -29.74 22.39 38.77
N GLY A 73 -29.74 22.89 37.53
CA GLY A 73 -30.60 22.40 36.45
C GLY A 73 -29.98 21.33 35.55
N ASN A 74 -28.68 21.05 35.68
CA ASN A 74 -27.95 20.06 34.87
C ASN A 74 -28.11 20.26 33.35
N TYR A 75 -27.89 21.50 32.90
CA TYR A 75 -27.88 21.84 31.48
C TYR A 75 -26.78 22.84 31.15
N LEU A 76 -26.38 22.85 29.88
CA LEU A 76 -25.41 23.76 29.32
C LEU A 76 -26.08 24.96 28.66
N HIS A 77 -25.31 26.04 28.54
CA HIS A 77 -25.68 27.26 27.85
C HIS A 77 -24.46 27.89 27.23
N ILE A 78 -24.62 28.46 26.05
CA ILE A 78 -23.56 29.14 25.32
C ILE A 78 -23.85 30.63 25.33
N TRP A 79 -22.79 31.42 25.50
CA TRP A 79 -22.76 32.82 25.10
C TRP A 79 -22.01 32.95 23.79
N ARG A 80 -22.55 33.75 22.88
CA ARG A 80 -21.88 34.15 21.63
C ARG A 80 -21.38 35.58 21.81
N LEU A 81 -20.12 35.81 21.46
CA LEU A 81 -19.42 37.05 21.74
C LEU A 81 -18.87 37.67 20.46
N ASP A 82 -18.69 38.99 20.46
CA ASP A 82 -17.99 39.70 19.39
C ASP A 82 -16.47 39.43 19.42
N ASN A 83 -15.74 40.01 18.48
CA ASN A 83 -14.28 39.89 18.39
C ASN A 83 -13.53 40.47 19.61
N ASN A 84 -14.21 41.30 20.41
CA ASN A 84 -13.66 41.91 21.63
C ASN A 84 -14.10 41.17 22.91
N TRP A 85 -14.70 39.98 22.77
CA TRP A 85 -15.21 39.15 23.87
C TRP A 85 -16.28 39.84 24.71
N ASN A 86 -17.11 40.68 24.08
CA ASN A 86 -18.37 41.15 24.67
C ASN A 86 -19.52 40.25 24.22
N ARG A 87 -20.34 39.78 25.17
CA ARG A 87 -21.53 38.99 24.87
C ARG A 87 -22.51 39.75 23.96
N VAL A 88 -22.88 39.13 22.85
CA VAL A 88 -23.86 39.64 21.87
C VAL A 88 -25.18 38.90 22.00
N SER A 89 -25.13 37.57 22.09
CA SER A 89 -26.31 36.72 22.22
C SER A 89 -26.01 35.48 23.07
N SER A 90 -27.02 34.66 23.30
CA SER A 90 -26.86 33.43 24.05
C SER A 90 -27.94 32.44 23.67
N GLU A 91 -27.61 31.15 23.72
CA GLU A 91 -28.46 30.01 23.36
C GLU A 91 -28.19 28.87 24.34
N GLY A 92 -29.18 28.06 24.72
CA GLY A 92 -28.91 27.02 25.72
C GLY A 92 -30.13 26.24 26.20
N GLN A 93 -30.00 25.70 27.42
CA GLN A 93 -30.85 24.64 27.99
C GLN A 93 -30.59 23.25 27.40
N PHE A 94 -29.35 23.01 26.98
CA PHE A 94 -28.93 21.68 26.51
C PHE A 94 -28.73 20.77 27.72
N ALA A 95 -29.67 19.86 27.98
CA ALA A 95 -29.53 18.90 29.08
C ALA A 95 -28.20 18.13 28.92
N LEU A 96 -27.46 17.91 30.01
CA LEU A 96 -26.07 17.39 29.95
C LEU A 96 -25.88 16.10 29.13
N ASN A 97 -26.91 15.25 29.04
CA ASN A 97 -26.86 13.98 28.30
C ASN A 97 -27.63 14.03 26.96
N SER A 98 -27.87 15.22 26.42
CA SER A 98 -28.55 15.42 25.13
C SER A 98 -27.56 15.53 23.98
N ALA A 99 -28.02 15.24 22.76
CA ALA A 99 -27.21 15.40 21.55
C ALA A 99 -26.62 16.81 21.40
N ALA A 100 -27.40 17.84 21.77
CA ALA A 100 -26.96 19.23 21.75
C ALA A 100 -25.83 19.49 22.74
N ALA A 101 -25.84 18.88 23.93
CA ALA A 101 -24.77 19.01 24.92
C ALA A 101 -23.50 18.26 24.48
N PHE A 102 -23.63 17.05 23.96
CA PHE A 102 -22.50 16.29 23.38
C PHE A 102 -21.83 17.03 22.22
N THR A 103 -22.61 17.77 21.42
CA THR A 103 -22.05 18.65 20.39
C THR A 103 -21.19 19.74 21.01
N GLN A 104 -21.59 20.30 22.15
CA GLN A 104 -20.79 21.31 22.85
C GLN A 104 -19.54 20.71 23.49
N GLU A 105 -19.62 19.50 24.04
CA GLU A 105 -18.43 18.78 24.51
C GLU A 105 -17.38 18.65 23.42
N THR A 106 -17.81 18.29 22.20
CA THR A 106 -16.93 18.20 21.03
C THR A 106 -16.38 19.56 20.63
N ASN A 107 -17.24 20.60 20.55
CA ASN A 107 -16.83 21.94 20.15
C ASN A 107 -15.80 22.57 21.10
N PHE A 108 -15.93 22.32 22.40
CA PHE A 108 -15.03 22.86 23.43
C PHE A 108 -13.95 21.88 23.87
N GLY A 109 -13.97 20.63 23.40
CA GLY A 109 -13.02 19.58 23.77
C GLY A 109 -13.02 19.24 25.26
N ILE A 110 -14.17 19.33 25.92
CA ILE A 110 -14.32 19.03 27.35
C ILE A 110 -15.45 18.04 27.59
N ASP A 111 -15.27 17.18 28.60
CA ASP A 111 -16.31 16.31 29.14
C ASP A 111 -17.11 17.09 30.20
N THR A 112 -18.38 17.40 29.91
CA THR A 112 -19.21 18.24 30.77
C THR A 112 -20.13 17.46 31.69
N ASN A 113 -20.47 16.23 31.33
CA ASN A 113 -21.34 15.35 32.12
C ASN A 113 -20.53 14.41 33.05
N GLY A 114 -19.22 14.30 32.85
CA GLY A 114 -18.28 13.53 33.66
C GLY A 114 -18.31 12.03 33.35
N ASP A 115 -18.74 11.62 32.16
CA ASP A 115 -18.81 10.21 31.77
C ASP A 115 -17.49 9.65 31.20
N GLY A 116 -16.47 10.51 31.05
CA GLY A 116 -15.15 10.17 30.52
C GLY A 116 -15.08 10.18 28.99
N ILE A 117 -16.14 10.56 28.29
CA ILE A 117 -16.23 10.65 26.84
C ILE A 117 -16.44 12.12 26.45
N ILE A 118 -15.71 12.58 25.43
CA ILE A 118 -15.99 13.88 24.81
C ILE A 118 -16.96 13.63 23.66
N GLY A 119 -18.18 14.12 23.78
CA GLY A 119 -19.23 13.96 22.76
C GLY A 119 -20.14 12.77 23.03
N SER A 120 -20.85 12.29 21.99
CA SER A 120 -21.89 11.28 22.19
C SER A 120 -21.26 9.93 22.57
N PRO A 121 -21.67 9.30 23.70
CA PRO A 121 -21.23 7.96 24.05
C PRO A 121 -21.90 6.88 23.16
N TYR A 122 -22.80 7.29 22.27
CA TYR A 122 -23.54 6.43 21.35
C TYR A 122 -23.08 6.59 19.91
N THR A 123 -22.93 5.47 19.22
CA THR A 123 -22.72 5.39 17.76
C THR A 123 -24.05 5.12 17.07
N THR A 124 -24.33 5.85 15.99
CA THR A 124 -25.56 5.65 15.20
C THR A 124 -25.45 4.36 14.37
N VAL A 125 -26.50 3.53 14.42
CA VAL A 125 -26.64 2.30 13.63
C VAL A 125 -27.53 2.57 12.42
N GLU A 126 -28.59 3.34 12.62
CA GLU A 126 -29.55 3.74 11.60
C GLU A 126 -30.12 5.11 11.97
N SER A 127 -30.36 5.96 10.96
CA SER A 127 -30.65 7.39 11.13
C SER A 127 -31.80 7.92 10.28
N SER A 128 -32.49 7.03 9.56
CA SER A 128 -33.70 7.36 8.82
C SER A 128 -34.80 7.76 9.80
N GLY A 129 -35.70 8.64 9.33
CA GLY A 129 -36.84 9.11 10.12
C GLY A 129 -36.48 9.87 11.40
N ASN A 130 -37.43 9.93 12.33
CA ASN A 130 -37.32 10.70 13.58
C ASN A 130 -36.78 9.84 14.73
N THR A 131 -36.82 8.52 14.62
CA THR A 131 -36.29 7.62 15.64
C THR A 131 -35.04 6.96 15.10
N LYS A 132 -33.93 7.06 15.82
CA LYS A 132 -32.66 6.46 15.42
C LYS A 132 -32.39 5.23 16.26
N LEU A 133 -31.86 4.19 15.64
CA LEU A 133 -31.19 3.13 16.38
C LEU A 133 -29.75 3.56 16.66
N VAL A 134 -29.37 3.59 17.93
CA VAL A 134 -28.00 3.89 18.37
C VAL A 134 -27.49 2.78 19.29
N LYS A 135 -26.16 2.67 19.45
CA LYS A 135 -25.53 1.72 20.37
C LYS A 135 -24.43 2.36 21.19
N ASP A 136 -24.24 1.89 22.41
CA ASP A 136 -23.10 2.30 23.26
C ASP A 136 -21.81 1.54 22.90
N THR A 137 -20.73 1.85 23.63
CA THR A 137 -19.42 1.19 23.49
C THR A 137 -19.43 -0.29 23.90
N ALA A 138 -20.42 -0.72 24.70
CA ALA A 138 -20.68 -2.12 25.02
C ALA A 138 -21.58 -2.82 23.97
N ASN A 139 -21.89 -2.14 22.87
CA ASN A 139 -22.79 -2.56 21.80
C ASN A 139 -24.25 -2.81 22.24
N LYS A 140 -24.70 -2.24 23.36
CA LYS A 140 -26.11 -2.28 23.77
C LYS A 140 -26.91 -1.29 22.95
N PHE A 141 -28.11 -1.68 22.52
CA PHE A 141 -28.94 -0.84 21.67
C PHE A 141 -29.89 0.05 22.46
N PHE A 142 -30.10 1.23 21.91
CA PHE A 142 -31.00 2.26 22.40
C PHE A 142 -31.77 2.85 21.22
N ALA A 143 -33.00 3.26 21.46
CA ALA A 143 -33.76 4.07 20.51
C ALA A 143 -33.68 5.53 20.92
N GLN A 144 -33.40 6.41 19.96
CA GLN A 144 -33.30 7.83 20.17
C GLN A 144 -34.36 8.56 19.35
N VAL A 145 -35.35 9.14 20.03
CA VAL A 145 -36.40 9.93 19.37
C VAL A 145 -35.96 11.39 19.25
N GLY A 146 -35.85 11.89 18.02
CA GLY A 146 -35.34 13.22 17.70
C GLY A 146 -33.93 13.42 18.24
N GLU A 147 -33.75 14.50 19.01
CA GLU A 147 -32.50 14.80 19.74
C GLU A 147 -32.56 14.42 21.22
N GLY A 148 -33.58 13.64 21.62
CA GLY A 148 -33.79 13.20 22.99
C GLY A 148 -32.69 12.26 23.51
N ILE A 149 -32.76 11.95 24.80
CA ILE A 149 -31.84 11.00 25.44
C ILE A 149 -32.17 9.58 24.92
N PRO A 150 -31.17 8.80 24.45
CA PRO A 150 -31.41 7.43 24.02
C PRO A 150 -32.03 6.56 25.12
N THR A 151 -33.09 5.83 24.79
CA THR A 151 -33.83 4.94 25.70
C THR A 151 -33.46 3.49 25.42
N ALA A 152 -33.14 2.73 26.46
CA ALA A 152 -32.73 1.33 26.33
C ALA A 152 -33.85 0.47 25.72
N ILE A 153 -33.49 -0.38 24.76
CA ILE A 153 -34.43 -1.35 24.17
C ILE A 153 -34.33 -2.65 24.96
N ASN A 154 -35.43 -3.10 25.57
CA ASN A 154 -35.43 -4.25 26.47
C ASN A 154 -36.35 -5.38 26.00
N ASN A 155 -35.96 -6.62 26.31
CA ASN A 155 -36.83 -7.79 26.24
C ASN A 155 -36.78 -8.54 27.57
N GLY A 156 -37.92 -8.73 28.23
CA GLY A 156 -37.98 -9.42 29.53
C GLY A 156 -37.13 -8.78 30.63
N GLY A 157 -36.94 -7.46 30.59
CA GLY A 157 -36.09 -6.71 31.53
C GLY A 157 -34.58 -6.76 31.21
N VAL A 158 -34.18 -7.43 30.13
CA VAL A 158 -32.79 -7.47 29.65
C VAL A 158 -32.63 -6.56 28.45
N GLN A 159 -31.66 -5.66 28.50
CA GLN A 159 -31.33 -4.78 27.37
C GLN A 159 -30.70 -5.59 26.24
N ILE A 160 -31.18 -5.37 25.01
CA ILE A 160 -30.61 -6.03 23.84
C ILE A 160 -29.28 -5.40 23.42
N PHE A 161 -28.42 -6.19 22.79
CA PHE A 161 -27.12 -5.75 22.29
C PHE A 161 -26.79 -6.44 20.96
N GLN A 162 -25.76 -5.93 20.27
CA GLN A 162 -25.35 -6.47 18.98
C GLN A 162 -25.02 -7.96 19.08
N ASN A 163 -25.61 -8.76 18.18
CA ASN A 163 -25.46 -10.21 18.12
C ASN A 163 -25.99 -10.98 19.35
N ILE A 164 -26.93 -10.40 20.12
CA ILE A 164 -27.55 -11.09 21.26
C ILE A 164 -28.23 -12.43 20.87
N TYR A 165 -28.82 -12.50 19.68
CA TYR A 165 -29.44 -13.72 19.16
C TYR A 165 -28.66 -14.21 17.93
N ALA A 166 -28.23 -15.47 17.97
CA ALA A 166 -27.48 -16.08 16.88
C ALA A 166 -28.29 -16.06 15.57
N GLY A 167 -27.65 -15.63 14.47
CA GLY A 167 -28.29 -15.53 13.15
C GLY A 167 -29.18 -14.31 12.94
N TRP A 168 -29.32 -13.45 13.95
CA TRP A 168 -30.15 -12.24 13.88
C TRP A 168 -29.34 -10.96 13.99
N GLN A 169 -29.73 -9.97 13.19
CA GLN A 169 -29.19 -8.61 13.22
C GLN A 169 -30.31 -7.62 13.49
N THR A 170 -30.07 -6.66 14.39
CA THR A 170 -30.94 -5.51 14.60
C THR A 170 -30.58 -4.44 13.57
N LEU A 171 -31.54 -4.02 12.75
CA LEU A 171 -31.30 -3.09 11.64
C LEU A 171 -31.68 -1.65 11.96
N ALA A 172 -32.88 -1.45 12.50
CA ALA A 172 -33.48 -0.13 12.65
C ALA A 172 -34.49 -0.09 13.80
N ALA A 173 -34.81 1.11 14.30
CA ALA A 173 -35.82 1.30 15.34
C ALA A 173 -36.69 2.52 15.00
N GLU A 174 -38.00 2.33 14.86
CA GLU A 174 -38.91 3.40 14.44
C GLU A 174 -40.25 3.42 15.16
N THR A 175 -40.86 4.62 15.22
CA THR A 175 -42.24 4.78 15.71
C THR A 175 -43.20 4.80 14.53
N VAL A 176 -43.67 3.63 14.12
CA VAL A 176 -44.53 3.47 12.95
C VAL A 176 -45.99 3.46 13.38
N ASN A 177 -46.77 4.45 12.92
CA ASN A 177 -48.19 4.63 13.26
C ASN A 177 -48.46 4.64 14.77
N GLY A 178 -47.58 5.30 15.53
CA GLY A 178 -47.71 5.43 16.99
C GLY A 178 -47.30 4.20 17.80
N VAL A 179 -46.72 3.18 17.16
CA VAL A 179 -46.17 2.00 17.83
C VAL A 179 -44.66 1.99 17.68
N ASN A 180 -43.94 1.88 18.79
CA ASN A 180 -42.49 1.71 18.79
C ASN A 180 -42.15 0.33 18.23
N GLN A 181 -41.24 0.27 17.26
CA GLN A 181 -40.88 -0.96 16.57
C GLN A 181 -39.37 -1.07 16.39
N VAL A 182 -38.88 -2.30 16.35
CA VAL A 182 -37.48 -2.61 16.00
C VAL A 182 -37.49 -3.63 14.89
N LEU A 183 -36.75 -3.35 13.82
CA LEU A 183 -36.62 -4.22 12.66
C LEU A 183 -35.40 -5.13 12.81
N TRP A 184 -35.62 -6.41 12.56
CA TRP A 184 -34.63 -7.46 12.65
C TRP A 184 -34.50 -8.19 11.32
N LYS A 185 -33.28 -8.65 11.03
CA LYS A 185 -32.94 -9.48 9.88
C LYS A 185 -32.43 -10.83 10.34
N ASN A 186 -33.05 -11.90 9.85
CA ASN A 186 -32.50 -13.24 9.99
C ASN A 186 -31.56 -13.50 8.80
N VAL A 187 -30.27 -13.60 9.08
CA VAL A 187 -29.22 -13.70 8.04
C VAL A 187 -29.29 -15.04 7.32
N SER A 188 -29.49 -16.14 8.05
CA SER A 188 -29.55 -17.48 7.46
C SER A 188 -30.85 -17.78 6.72
N GLY A 189 -31.96 -17.17 7.17
CA GLY A 189 -33.30 -17.42 6.66
C GLY A 189 -33.75 -16.45 5.57
N ASN A 190 -33.02 -15.36 5.33
CA ASN A 190 -33.36 -14.32 4.36
C ASN A 190 -34.76 -13.72 4.53
N PHE A 191 -35.13 -13.40 5.78
CA PHE A 191 -36.40 -12.74 6.08
C PHE A 191 -36.24 -11.68 7.17
N LEU A 192 -37.19 -10.75 7.18
CA LEU A 192 -37.33 -9.71 8.18
C LEU A 192 -38.32 -10.11 9.27
N HIS A 193 -38.15 -9.47 10.43
CA HIS A 193 -39.02 -9.62 11.57
C HIS A 193 -39.10 -8.29 12.32
N ILE A 194 -40.28 -7.92 12.79
CA ILE A 194 -40.48 -6.75 13.63
C ILE A 194 -40.74 -7.16 15.07
N TRP A 195 -40.24 -6.35 15.98
CA TRP A 195 -40.69 -6.29 17.36
C TRP A 195 -41.58 -5.07 17.52
N ARG A 196 -42.65 -5.21 18.30
CA ARG A 196 -43.50 -4.10 18.76
C ARG A 196 -43.23 -3.90 20.24
N LEU A 197 -43.01 -2.65 20.62
CA LEU A 197 -42.60 -2.25 21.95
C LEU A 197 -43.60 -1.26 22.55
N ASP A 198 -43.60 -1.16 23.88
CA ASP A 198 -44.35 -0.13 24.59
C ASP A 198 -43.67 1.25 24.47
N ASN A 199 -44.28 2.28 25.07
CA ASN A 199 -43.76 3.65 25.06
C ASN A 199 -42.38 3.79 25.74
N ASN A 200 -41.97 2.81 26.54
CA ASN A 200 -40.69 2.78 27.25
C ASN A 200 -39.68 1.85 26.55
N TRP A 201 -39.93 1.46 25.30
CA TRP A 201 -39.06 0.57 24.51
C TRP A 201 -38.85 -0.82 25.13
N ASN A 202 -39.85 -1.33 25.85
CA ASN A 202 -39.89 -2.72 26.27
C ASN A 202 -40.68 -3.56 25.26
N TRP A 203 -40.14 -4.72 24.92
CA TRP A 203 -40.77 -5.69 24.02
C TRP A 203 -42.16 -6.11 24.52
N VAL A 204 -43.15 -6.09 23.61
CA VAL A 204 -44.54 -6.49 23.86
C VAL A 204 -44.94 -7.67 22.99
N SER A 205 -44.65 -7.59 21.69
CA SER A 205 -45.00 -8.64 20.73
C SER A 205 -44.07 -8.59 19.52
N SER A 206 -44.21 -9.57 18.64
CA SER A 206 -43.37 -9.66 17.45
C SER A 206 -44.14 -10.30 16.29
N GLU A 207 -43.82 -9.89 15.08
CA GLU A 207 -44.45 -10.37 13.84
C GLU A 207 -43.34 -10.46 12.76
N GLY A 208 -43.39 -11.42 11.83
CA GLY A 208 -42.31 -11.54 10.85
C GLY A 208 -42.37 -12.76 9.97
N GLN A 209 -41.18 -13.21 9.52
CA GLN A 209 -40.98 -14.11 8.38
C GLN A 209 -41.30 -13.47 7.03
N PHE A 210 -41.11 -12.15 6.93
CA PHE A 210 -41.24 -11.43 5.69
C PHE A 210 -40.02 -11.73 4.81
N GLY A 211 -40.14 -12.66 3.86
CA GLY A 211 -39.05 -12.95 2.93
C GLY A 211 -38.62 -11.68 2.21
N PHE A 212 -37.32 -11.48 2.01
CA PHE A 212 -36.77 -10.20 1.52
C PHE A 212 -37.44 -9.62 0.26
N ASN A 213 -37.96 -10.47 -0.62
CA ASN A 213 -38.63 -10.05 -1.85
C ASN A 213 -40.16 -10.10 -1.77
N SER A 214 -40.72 -10.07 -0.56
CA SER A 214 -42.16 -10.09 -0.32
C SER A 214 -42.72 -8.68 -0.15
N ALA A 215 -44.01 -8.50 -0.47
CA ALA A 215 -44.71 -7.23 -0.28
C ALA A 215 -44.64 -6.73 1.18
N ASP A 216 -44.64 -7.64 2.16
CA ASP A 216 -44.54 -7.30 3.57
C ASP A 216 -43.15 -6.78 3.93
N ALA A 217 -42.09 -7.36 3.37
CA ALA A 217 -40.71 -6.89 3.57
C ALA A 217 -40.52 -5.50 2.95
N PHE A 218 -40.99 -5.28 1.73
CA PHE A 218 -40.97 -3.96 1.07
C PHE A 218 -41.73 -2.89 1.87
N THR A 219 -42.83 -3.28 2.52
CA THR A 219 -43.57 -2.39 3.42
C THR A 219 -42.72 -2.02 4.63
N GLN A 220 -41.97 -2.96 5.21
CA GLN A 220 -41.07 -2.67 6.32
C GLN A 220 -39.89 -1.79 5.89
N GLU A 221 -39.29 -2.04 4.73
CA GLU A 221 -38.26 -1.17 4.18
C GLU A 221 -38.74 0.28 4.08
N THR A 222 -39.96 0.49 3.58
CA THR A 222 -40.57 1.82 3.51
C THR A 222 -40.81 2.42 4.89
N ASN A 223 -41.35 1.65 5.84
CA ASN A 223 -41.66 2.13 7.19
C ASN A 223 -40.43 2.53 7.99
N PHE A 224 -39.31 1.83 7.78
CA PHE A 224 -38.04 2.06 8.47
C PHE A 224 -37.05 2.90 7.65
N GLY A 225 -37.36 3.20 6.38
CA GLY A 225 -36.47 3.94 5.49
C GLY A 225 -35.13 3.25 5.26
N ILE A 226 -35.13 1.92 5.14
CA ILE A 226 -33.92 1.11 4.89
C ILE A 226 -34.10 0.17 3.70
N ASP A 227 -33.02 -0.12 3.00
CA ASP A 227 -32.92 -1.19 2.00
C ASP A 227 -32.38 -2.44 2.71
N ALA A 228 -33.27 -3.38 3.03
CA ALA A 228 -32.95 -4.51 3.88
C ALA A 228 -32.48 -5.74 3.08
N ASN A 229 -32.91 -5.84 1.82
CA ASN A 229 -32.55 -6.90 0.89
C ASN A 229 -31.27 -6.59 0.08
N GLY A 230 -30.82 -5.33 0.05
CA GLY A 230 -29.61 -4.88 -0.62
C GLY A 230 -29.77 -4.69 -2.13
N ASP A 231 -30.99 -4.55 -2.64
CA ASP A 231 -31.25 -4.37 -4.07
C ASP A 231 -31.06 -2.92 -4.56
N GLY A 232 -30.82 -1.99 -3.63
CA GLY A 232 -30.64 -0.57 -3.90
C GLY A 232 -31.94 0.23 -3.94
N VAL A 233 -33.08 -0.37 -3.58
CA VAL A 233 -34.40 0.24 -3.54
C VAL A 233 -34.98 0.10 -2.14
N ILE A 234 -35.54 1.18 -1.60
CA ILE A 234 -36.37 1.10 -0.38
C ILE A 234 -37.79 0.76 -0.83
N GLY A 235 -38.26 -0.45 -0.54
CA GLY A 235 -39.62 -0.88 -0.84
C GLY A 235 -39.76 -1.65 -2.15
N ASN A 236 -40.95 -1.64 -2.76
CA ASN A 236 -41.27 -2.59 -3.83
C ASN A 236 -40.57 -2.23 -5.16
N PRO A 237 -39.69 -3.09 -5.71
CA PRO A 237 -39.01 -2.83 -6.97
C PRO A 237 -39.96 -2.87 -8.18
N ALA A 238 -41.16 -3.47 -8.10
CA ALA A 238 -42.15 -3.42 -9.18
C ALA A 238 -42.74 -2.01 -9.44
N GLY A 239 -42.46 -1.04 -8.56
CA GLY A 239 -42.70 0.39 -8.78
C GLY A 239 -41.50 1.16 -9.35
N ASN A 240 -40.33 0.51 -9.49
CA ASN A 240 -39.12 1.10 -10.05
C ASN A 240 -39.11 0.85 -11.57
N PRO A 241 -39.25 1.89 -12.43
CA PRO A 241 -39.25 1.71 -13.87
C PRO A 241 -37.87 1.31 -14.42
N TYR A 242 -36.83 1.22 -13.58
CA TYR A 242 -35.44 1.04 -13.99
C TYR A 242 -34.92 -0.38 -13.72
N ILE A 243 -34.34 -0.98 -14.77
CA ILE A 243 -33.62 -2.25 -14.81
C ILE A 243 -32.12 -1.97 -14.61
N LEU A 244 -31.52 -2.61 -13.63
CA LEU A 244 -30.07 -2.53 -13.34
C LEU A 244 -29.25 -3.17 -14.47
N ILE A 245 -28.22 -2.46 -14.94
CA ILE A 245 -27.25 -2.95 -15.93
C ILE A 245 -25.93 -3.28 -15.26
N GLU A 246 -25.48 -2.38 -14.37
CA GLU A 246 -24.21 -2.48 -13.68
C GLU A 246 -24.34 -1.83 -12.31
N SER A 247 -23.71 -2.44 -11.30
CA SER A 247 -23.97 -2.16 -9.88
C SER A 247 -22.72 -2.02 -9.03
N SER A 248 -21.54 -2.03 -9.66
CA SER A 248 -20.27 -1.78 -9.02
C SER A 248 -20.18 -0.31 -8.62
N GLY A 249 -19.40 -0.03 -7.58
CA GLY A 249 -19.22 1.32 -7.05
C GLY A 249 -20.47 2.01 -6.51
N ASN A 250 -20.38 3.33 -6.39
CA ASN A 250 -21.47 4.17 -5.84
C ASN A 250 -22.43 4.64 -6.94
N THR A 251 -21.99 4.65 -8.19
CA THR A 251 -22.85 5.03 -9.32
C THR A 251 -23.21 3.78 -10.10
N LYS A 252 -24.50 3.57 -10.32
CA LYS A 252 -25.03 2.42 -11.06
C LYS A 252 -25.51 2.86 -12.43
N LEU A 253 -25.25 2.05 -13.46
CA LEU A 253 -25.94 2.19 -14.74
C LEU A 253 -27.27 1.42 -14.70
N VAL A 254 -28.36 2.13 -14.98
CA VAL A 254 -29.71 1.55 -15.08
C VAL A 254 -30.38 1.96 -16.39
N LYS A 255 -31.41 1.23 -16.82
CA LYS A 255 -32.23 1.59 -17.98
C LYS A 255 -33.71 1.47 -17.69
N ASP A 256 -34.56 2.27 -18.33
CA ASP A 256 -36.02 2.08 -18.19
C ASP A 256 -36.58 0.97 -19.11
N THR A 257 -37.89 0.75 -19.07
CA THR A 257 -38.60 -0.20 -19.94
C THR A 257 -38.54 0.17 -21.43
N ASP A 258 -38.31 1.46 -21.75
CA ASP A 258 -38.07 1.94 -23.11
C ASP A 258 -36.58 1.79 -23.53
N ASN A 259 -35.76 1.20 -22.66
CA ASN A 259 -34.32 1.02 -22.77
C ASN A 259 -33.50 2.33 -22.76
N LYS A 260 -34.04 3.44 -22.25
CA LYS A 260 -33.28 4.68 -22.06
C LYS A 260 -32.36 4.55 -20.85
N PHE A 261 -31.13 5.05 -20.96
CA PHE A 261 -30.14 4.91 -19.90
C PHE A 261 -30.19 6.07 -18.90
N PHE A 262 -29.91 5.72 -17.64
CA PHE A 262 -29.83 6.62 -16.50
C PHE A 262 -28.63 6.21 -15.64
N ALA A 263 -28.02 7.18 -14.98
CA ALA A 263 -27.03 6.93 -13.94
C ALA A 263 -27.65 7.21 -12.57
N GLN A 264 -27.44 6.30 -11.63
CA GLN A 264 -27.96 6.40 -10.27
C GLN A 264 -26.79 6.53 -9.30
N VAL A 265 -26.63 7.70 -8.67
CA VAL A 265 -25.57 7.94 -7.68
C VAL A 265 -26.11 7.63 -6.28
N GLY A 266 -25.53 6.67 -5.58
CA GLY A 266 -26.00 6.19 -4.28
C GLY A 266 -27.45 5.72 -4.32
N GLN A 267 -28.28 6.24 -3.41
CA GLN A 267 -29.71 5.94 -3.32
C GLN A 267 -30.61 7.02 -3.98
N THR A 268 -30.02 7.89 -4.81
CA THR A 268 -30.79 8.98 -5.44
C THR A 268 -31.67 8.49 -6.59
N ILE A 269 -32.57 9.36 -7.07
CA ILE A 269 -33.38 9.10 -8.26
C ILE A 269 -32.45 9.07 -9.50
N PRO A 270 -32.55 8.06 -10.39
CA PRO A 270 -31.70 7.97 -11.57
C PRO A 270 -31.80 9.21 -12.47
N THR A 271 -30.65 9.75 -12.88
CA THR A 271 -30.52 10.91 -13.76
C THR A 271 -30.27 10.47 -15.19
N ALA A 272 -31.02 11.04 -16.14
CA ALA A 272 -30.92 10.68 -17.56
C ALA A 272 -29.55 11.03 -18.15
N ILE A 273 -28.92 10.06 -18.84
CA ILE A 273 -27.66 10.27 -19.55
C ILE A 273 -27.97 10.84 -20.93
N LYS A 274 -27.34 11.96 -21.31
CA LYS A 274 -27.69 12.70 -22.53
C LYS A 274 -26.47 13.01 -23.40
N ASN A 275 -26.69 13.06 -24.71
CA ASN A 275 -25.76 13.66 -25.66
C ASN A 275 -26.50 14.75 -26.46
N SER A 276 -25.96 15.96 -26.48
CA SER A 276 -26.56 17.11 -27.16
C SER A 276 -28.03 17.36 -26.76
N GLY A 277 -28.36 17.14 -25.48
CA GLY A 277 -29.71 17.29 -24.92
C GLY A 277 -30.67 16.12 -25.17
N VAL A 278 -30.27 15.12 -25.96
CA VAL A 278 -31.06 13.92 -26.25
C VAL A 278 -30.62 12.78 -25.33
N GLN A 279 -31.58 12.13 -24.66
CA GLN A 279 -31.30 10.98 -23.82
C GLN A 279 -30.87 9.77 -24.66
N ILE A 280 -29.80 9.10 -24.23
CA ILE A 280 -29.31 7.90 -24.90
C ILE A 280 -30.10 6.66 -24.46
N PHE A 281 -30.11 5.64 -25.31
CA PHE A 281 -30.82 4.38 -25.07
C PHE A 281 -30.03 3.20 -25.63
N GLN A 282 -30.43 1.98 -25.25
CA GLN A 282 -29.75 0.76 -25.66
C GLN A 282 -29.73 0.64 -27.19
N ASN A 283 -28.55 0.33 -27.75
CA ASN A 283 -28.32 0.20 -29.19
C ASN A 283 -28.51 1.50 -30.00
N ILE A 284 -28.46 2.68 -29.37
CA ILE A 284 -28.53 3.97 -30.08
C ILE A 284 -27.43 4.14 -31.14
N TYR A 285 -26.23 3.59 -30.89
CA TYR A 285 -25.11 3.60 -31.83
C TYR A 285 -24.77 2.18 -32.29
N ALA A 286 -24.79 1.95 -33.60
CA ALA A 286 -24.50 0.64 -34.17
C ALA A 286 -23.08 0.16 -33.79
N GLY A 287 -22.97 -1.09 -33.35
CA GLY A 287 -21.70 -1.71 -32.94
C GLY A 287 -21.21 -1.33 -31.54
N TRP A 288 -21.92 -0.46 -30.82
CA TRP A 288 -21.54 0.01 -29.49
C TRP A 288 -22.49 -0.50 -28.41
N GLN A 289 -21.90 -0.95 -27.31
CA GLN A 289 -22.61 -1.36 -26.10
C GLN A 289 -22.20 -0.46 -24.94
N THR A 290 -23.18 0.06 -24.20
CA THR A 290 -22.93 0.74 -22.92
C THR A 290 -22.75 -0.33 -21.85
N LEU A 291 -21.65 -0.27 -21.09
CA LEU A 291 -21.31 -1.28 -20.10
C LEU A 291 -21.57 -0.80 -18.67
N ALA A 292 -21.12 0.40 -18.32
CA ALA A 292 -21.10 0.91 -16.95
C ALA A 292 -21.15 2.44 -16.92
N ALA A 293 -21.50 3.02 -15.77
CA ALA A 293 -21.48 4.46 -15.54
C ALA A 293 -20.93 4.75 -14.14
N GLU A 294 -19.90 5.58 -14.04
CA GLU A 294 -19.21 5.85 -12.78
C GLU A 294 -18.85 7.31 -12.57
N THR A 295 -18.69 7.70 -11.30
CA THR A 295 -18.08 9.00 -10.95
C THR A 295 -16.64 8.77 -10.50
N VAL A 296 -15.70 8.96 -11.41
CA VAL A 296 -14.27 8.71 -11.18
C VAL A 296 -13.56 10.05 -10.99
N ASN A 297 -12.90 10.25 -9.84
CA ASN A 297 -12.17 11.49 -9.51
C ASN A 297 -13.02 12.77 -9.68
N ASN A 298 -14.28 12.74 -9.22
CA ASN A 298 -15.27 13.82 -9.35
C ASN A 298 -15.70 14.14 -10.80
N GLU A 299 -15.48 13.24 -11.75
CA GLU A 299 -15.98 13.36 -13.12
C GLU A 299 -16.92 12.21 -13.45
N ASN A 300 -18.09 12.52 -14.00
CA ASN A 300 -19.05 11.51 -14.43
C ASN A 300 -18.59 10.88 -15.75
N GLN A 301 -18.57 9.56 -15.82
CA GLN A 301 -18.07 8.80 -16.95
C GLN A 301 -19.02 7.68 -17.33
N VAL A 302 -19.06 7.33 -18.61
CA VAL A 302 -19.78 6.15 -19.12
C VAL A 302 -18.82 5.32 -19.95
N LEU A 303 -18.73 4.03 -19.65
CA LEU A 303 -17.88 3.08 -20.35
C LEU A 303 -18.65 2.39 -21.47
N TRP A 304 -18.04 2.38 -22.65
CA TRP A 304 -18.58 1.79 -23.86
C TRP A 304 -17.64 0.72 -24.40
N LYS A 305 -18.22 -0.31 -25.03
CA LYS A 305 -17.50 -1.35 -25.77
C LYS A 305 -17.92 -1.32 -27.22
N ASN A 306 -16.93 -1.21 -28.11
CA ASN A 306 -17.16 -1.47 -29.53
C ASN A 306 -17.05 -2.98 -29.76
N THR A 307 -18.16 -3.61 -30.14
CA THR A 307 -18.28 -5.06 -30.32
C THR A 307 -17.60 -5.57 -31.60
N ALA A 308 -17.51 -4.74 -32.64
CA ALA A 308 -16.85 -5.12 -33.89
C ALA A 308 -15.32 -4.93 -33.83
N GLY A 309 -14.88 -3.86 -33.17
CA GLY A 309 -13.48 -3.50 -33.04
C GLY A 309 -12.77 -4.04 -31.79
N ASN A 310 -13.52 -4.62 -30.84
CA ASN A 310 -12.98 -5.17 -29.58
C ASN A 310 -12.13 -4.19 -28.77
N TYR A 311 -12.65 -2.98 -28.57
CA TYR A 311 -12.01 -1.97 -27.74
C TYR A 311 -13.02 -1.22 -26.87
N LEU A 312 -12.53 -0.63 -25.78
CA LEU A 312 -13.27 0.22 -24.87
C LEU A 312 -13.12 1.71 -25.23
N HIS A 313 -14.11 2.48 -24.81
CA HIS A 313 -14.15 3.91 -24.97
C HIS A 313 -14.91 4.55 -23.80
N ILE A 314 -14.48 5.72 -23.38
CA ILE A 314 -15.07 6.47 -22.29
C ILE A 314 -15.76 7.71 -22.86
N TRP A 315 -16.93 8.00 -22.31
CA TRP A 315 -17.54 9.32 -22.36
C TRP A 315 -17.30 10.03 -21.04
N ARG A 316 -16.95 11.32 -21.10
CA ARG A 316 -16.88 12.22 -19.95
C ARG A 316 -18.08 13.15 -19.98
N LEU A 317 -18.73 13.31 -18.84
CA LEU A 317 -19.99 14.00 -18.69
C LEU A 317 -19.90 15.07 -17.59
N ASP A 318 -20.74 16.09 -17.71
CA ASP A 318 -20.91 17.09 -16.68
C ASP A 318 -21.66 16.54 -15.44
N ASN A 319 -21.82 17.36 -14.40
CA ASN A 319 -22.53 16.99 -13.17
C ASN A 319 -24.00 16.60 -13.39
N ASN A 320 -24.58 16.95 -14.54
CA ASN A 320 -25.96 16.65 -14.91
C ASN A 320 -26.06 15.48 -15.90
N TRP A 321 -24.99 14.70 -16.07
CA TRP A 321 -24.91 13.56 -16.99
C TRP A 321 -25.13 13.93 -18.47
N ASN A 322 -24.72 15.14 -18.87
CA ASN A 322 -24.63 15.51 -20.28
C ASN A 322 -23.21 15.26 -20.80
N TRP A 323 -23.11 14.65 -21.98
CA TRP A 323 -21.86 14.40 -22.68
C TRP A 323 -21.07 15.70 -22.92
N VAL A 324 -19.76 15.66 -22.61
CA VAL A 324 -18.81 16.77 -22.80
C VAL A 324 -17.69 16.37 -23.77
N SER A 325 -17.08 15.21 -23.55
CA SER A 325 -15.97 14.72 -24.37
C SER A 325 -15.88 13.20 -24.34
N SER A 326 -14.94 12.64 -25.10
CA SER A 326 -14.73 11.21 -25.17
C SER A 326 -13.26 10.89 -25.42
N GLU A 327 -12.77 9.79 -24.84
CA GLU A 327 -11.42 9.25 -25.02
C GLU A 327 -11.49 7.73 -25.10
N GLY A 328 -10.57 7.05 -25.77
CA GLY A 328 -10.67 5.60 -25.90
C GLY A 328 -9.88 4.96 -27.03
N GLN A 329 -10.42 3.84 -27.52
CA GLN A 329 -9.76 2.84 -28.37
C GLN A 329 -8.80 1.92 -27.60
N TYR A 330 -9.11 1.66 -26.33
CA TYR A 330 -8.37 0.71 -25.51
C TYR A 330 -8.73 -0.71 -25.93
N ALA A 331 -7.85 -1.42 -26.65
CA ALA A 331 -8.08 -2.82 -27.00
C ALA A 331 -8.43 -3.64 -25.75
N LEU A 332 -9.43 -4.52 -25.80
CA LEU A 332 -10.01 -5.16 -24.60
C LEU A 332 -9.01 -5.85 -23.66
N ASN A 333 -7.87 -6.32 -24.18
CA ASN A 333 -6.83 -6.99 -23.40
C ASN A 333 -5.60 -6.10 -23.14
N SER A 334 -5.75 -4.78 -23.27
CA SER A 334 -4.69 -3.81 -23.02
C SER A 334 -4.62 -3.42 -21.54
N ALA A 335 -3.45 -2.96 -21.11
CA ALA A 335 -3.28 -2.34 -19.79
C ALA A 335 -4.25 -1.17 -19.55
N ASP A 336 -4.55 -0.37 -20.58
CA ASP A 336 -5.51 0.73 -20.48
C ASP A 336 -6.95 0.21 -20.29
N ALA A 337 -7.33 -0.87 -20.97
CA ALA A 337 -8.64 -1.50 -20.79
C ALA A 337 -8.79 -2.12 -19.41
N PHE A 338 -7.76 -2.85 -18.93
CA PHE A 338 -7.71 -3.39 -17.57
C PHE A 338 -7.79 -2.30 -16.49
N THR A 339 -7.20 -1.13 -16.77
CA THR A 339 -7.33 0.04 -15.90
C THR A 339 -8.78 0.53 -15.86
N GLN A 340 -9.49 0.50 -16.99
CA GLN A 340 -10.92 0.86 -17.00
C GLN A 340 -11.77 -0.18 -16.31
N GLU A 341 -11.52 -1.47 -16.53
CA GLU A 341 -12.19 -2.55 -15.79
C GLU A 341 -12.08 -2.35 -14.28
N THR A 342 -10.88 -2.02 -13.79
CA THR A 342 -10.67 -1.72 -12.37
C THR A 342 -11.44 -0.49 -11.90
N LYS A 343 -11.44 0.60 -12.69
CA LYS A 343 -12.15 1.84 -12.34
C LYS A 343 -13.67 1.68 -12.31
N PHE A 344 -14.21 0.91 -13.24
CA PHE A 344 -15.65 0.66 -13.38
C PHE A 344 -16.11 -0.60 -12.63
N GLY A 345 -15.19 -1.37 -12.05
CA GLY A 345 -15.50 -2.61 -11.35
C GLY A 345 -16.20 -3.65 -12.24
N ILE A 346 -15.87 -3.70 -13.53
CA ILE A 346 -16.47 -4.66 -14.47
C ILE A 346 -15.39 -5.49 -15.15
N ASP A 347 -15.74 -6.72 -15.51
CA ASP A 347 -14.99 -7.57 -16.43
C ASP A 347 -15.51 -7.30 -17.85
N ALA A 348 -14.76 -6.50 -18.62
CA ALA A 348 -15.21 -6.02 -19.93
C ALA A 348 -14.81 -6.97 -21.07
N ASN A 349 -13.72 -7.73 -20.90
CA ASN A 349 -13.25 -8.73 -21.86
C ASN A 349 -13.90 -10.12 -21.67
N GLY A 350 -14.53 -10.37 -20.52
CA GLY A 350 -15.26 -11.59 -20.18
C GLY A 350 -14.35 -12.75 -19.75
N ASP A 351 -13.16 -12.46 -19.24
CA ASP A 351 -12.19 -13.49 -18.82
C ASP A 351 -12.38 -13.97 -17.36
N GLY A 352 -13.34 -13.37 -16.64
CA GLY A 352 -13.64 -13.67 -15.24
C GLY A 352 -12.79 -12.90 -14.24
N VAL A 353 -11.94 -11.97 -14.68
CA VAL A 353 -11.08 -11.14 -13.85
C VAL A 353 -11.40 -9.66 -14.10
N ILE A 354 -11.41 -8.86 -13.02
CA ILE A 354 -11.47 -7.40 -13.14
C ILE A 354 -10.03 -6.89 -13.21
N GLY A 355 -9.65 -6.29 -14.33
CA GLY A 355 -8.29 -5.79 -14.55
C GLY A 355 -7.35 -6.86 -15.08
N SER A 356 -6.04 -6.67 -14.91
CA SER A 356 -5.05 -7.61 -15.45
C SER A 356 -5.02 -8.90 -14.62
N GLY A 357 -5.32 -10.04 -15.24
CA GLY A 357 -5.03 -11.37 -14.67
C GLY A 357 -3.53 -11.68 -14.52
N TYR A 358 -2.66 -10.75 -14.92
CA TYR A 358 -1.21 -10.89 -14.90
C TYR A 358 -0.54 -9.82 -14.03
N THR A 359 0.50 -10.23 -13.31
CA THR A 359 1.41 -9.37 -12.54
C THR A 359 2.69 -9.12 -13.35
N ALA A 360 3.10 -7.87 -13.52
CA ALA A 360 4.37 -7.55 -14.16
C ALA A 360 5.55 -7.91 -13.25
N ILE A 361 6.57 -8.53 -13.84
CA ILE A 361 7.88 -8.79 -13.24
C ILE A 361 8.86 -7.70 -13.65
N GLU A 362 8.77 -7.30 -14.91
CA GLU A 362 9.56 -6.24 -15.51
C GLU A 362 8.64 -5.48 -16.47
N SER A 363 8.82 -4.17 -16.56
CA SER A 363 7.92 -3.27 -17.28
C SER A 363 8.63 -2.19 -18.11
N ALA A 364 9.94 -2.34 -18.29
CA ALA A 364 10.73 -1.53 -19.19
C ALA A 364 10.37 -1.85 -20.65
N GLY A 365 10.66 -0.91 -21.54
CA GLY A 365 10.44 -1.07 -22.98
C GLY A 365 9.01 -1.40 -23.41
N ASN A 366 8.90 -1.97 -24.61
CA ASN A 366 7.61 -2.33 -25.22
C ASN A 366 7.23 -3.79 -24.93
N THR A 367 8.18 -4.65 -24.60
CA THR A 367 7.91 -6.03 -24.24
C THR A 367 8.04 -6.16 -22.73
N LYS A 368 7.08 -6.81 -22.08
CA LYS A 368 7.09 -6.98 -20.62
C LYS A 368 7.09 -8.44 -20.25
N LEU A 369 7.87 -8.80 -19.25
CA LEU A 369 7.71 -10.08 -18.57
C LEU A 369 6.57 -9.99 -17.56
N VAL A 370 5.55 -10.83 -17.71
CA VAL A 370 4.42 -10.91 -16.77
C VAL A 370 4.20 -12.35 -16.32
N LYS A 371 3.54 -12.53 -15.18
CA LYS A 371 3.11 -13.85 -14.68
C LYS A 371 1.65 -13.89 -14.28
N ASP A 372 1.02 -15.06 -14.41
CA ASP A 372 -0.33 -15.28 -13.89
C ASP A 372 -0.35 -15.64 -12.39
N ALA A 373 -1.55 -15.81 -11.82
CA ALA A 373 -1.73 -16.21 -10.42
C ALA A 373 -1.16 -17.61 -10.09
N THR A 374 -0.86 -18.44 -11.09
CA THR A 374 -0.19 -19.75 -10.94
C THR A 374 1.33 -19.66 -11.14
N ASN A 375 1.85 -18.44 -11.23
CA ASN A 375 3.25 -18.11 -11.48
C ASN A 375 3.80 -18.56 -12.85
N LYS A 376 2.95 -18.84 -13.84
CA LYS A 376 3.43 -19.12 -15.21
C LYS A 376 3.84 -17.84 -15.90
N TYR A 377 4.92 -17.88 -16.67
CA TYR A 377 5.46 -16.71 -17.34
C TYR A 377 4.91 -16.52 -18.75
N PHE A 378 4.70 -15.25 -19.09
CA PHE A 378 4.23 -14.77 -20.37
C PHE A 378 5.03 -13.53 -20.77
N ALA A 379 5.20 -13.33 -22.06
CA ALA A 379 5.70 -12.09 -22.61
C ALA A 379 4.53 -11.28 -23.17
N GLN A 380 4.47 -10.00 -22.84
CA GLN A 380 3.46 -9.08 -23.33
C GLN A 380 4.10 -8.03 -24.23
N VAL A 381 3.78 -8.05 -25.52
CA VAL A 381 4.26 -7.04 -26.48
C VAL A 381 3.24 -5.91 -26.59
N GLY A 382 3.63 -4.71 -26.18
CA GLY A 382 2.80 -3.52 -26.10
C GLY A 382 1.57 -3.75 -25.24
N THR A 383 0.40 -3.62 -25.86
CA THR A 383 -0.91 -3.80 -25.23
C THR A 383 -1.59 -5.12 -25.63
N SER A 384 -0.85 -6.02 -26.27
CA SER A 384 -1.39 -7.30 -26.76
C SER A 384 -1.67 -8.26 -25.60
N THR A 385 -2.47 -9.30 -25.86
CA THR A 385 -2.64 -10.42 -24.92
C THR A 385 -1.28 -11.09 -24.66
N PRO A 386 -0.92 -11.35 -23.39
CA PRO A 386 0.33 -12.03 -23.06
C PRO A 386 0.46 -13.40 -23.73
N THR A 387 1.64 -13.68 -24.29
CA THR A 387 1.96 -14.96 -24.96
C THR A 387 2.83 -15.82 -24.06
N ALA A 388 2.45 -17.09 -23.87
CA ALA A 388 3.17 -18.03 -23.01
C ALA A 388 4.61 -18.25 -23.48
N ILE A 389 5.58 -18.11 -22.57
CA ILE A 389 6.98 -18.43 -22.83
C ILE A 389 7.19 -19.93 -22.63
N LYS A 390 7.81 -20.61 -23.59
CA LYS A 390 7.90 -22.08 -23.61
C LYS A 390 9.31 -22.58 -23.86
N ASN A 391 9.63 -23.73 -23.28
CA ASN A 391 10.80 -24.54 -23.62
C ASN A 391 10.35 -25.97 -23.95
N GLY A 392 10.71 -26.49 -25.12
CA GLY A 392 10.26 -27.82 -25.58
C GLY A 392 8.74 -27.98 -25.64
N GLY A 393 7.99 -26.89 -25.89
CA GLY A 393 6.52 -26.86 -25.90
C GLY A 393 5.86 -26.76 -24.52
N VAL A 394 6.64 -26.84 -23.43
CA VAL A 394 6.14 -26.68 -22.05
C VAL A 394 6.30 -25.24 -21.61
N GLN A 395 5.24 -24.65 -21.06
CA GLN A 395 5.29 -23.29 -20.53
C GLN A 395 6.15 -23.24 -19.26
N ILE A 396 7.02 -22.24 -19.19
CA ILE A 396 7.86 -22.00 -18.01
C ILE A 396 7.11 -21.22 -16.93
N PHE A 397 7.56 -21.34 -15.69
CA PHE A 397 6.96 -20.70 -14.52
C PHE A 397 8.07 -20.29 -13.53
N GLN A 398 7.69 -19.52 -12.51
CA GLN A 398 8.62 -19.06 -11.48
C GLN A 398 9.34 -20.25 -10.81
N ASP A 399 10.66 -20.11 -10.64
CA ASP A 399 11.53 -21.12 -10.01
C ASP A 399 11.52 -22.50 -10.71
N VAL A 400 11.16 -22.56 -11.99
CA VAL A 400 11.14 -23.82 -12.78
C VAL A 400 12.51 -24.50 -12.86
N TYR A 401 13.60 -23.73 -12.84
CA TYR A 401 14.97 -24.25 -12.83
C TYR A 401 15.68 -23.83 -11.55
N ALA A 402 16.16 -24.81 -10.77
CA ALA A 402 16.85 -24.56 -9.52
C ALA A 402 18.10 -23.67 -9.73
N GLY A 403 18.25 -22.64 -8.90
CA GLY A 403 19.36 -21.69 -8.96
C GLY A 403 19.24 -20.62 -10.05
N TRP A 404 18.14 -20.60 -10.81
CA TRP A 404 17.90 -19.64 -11.88
C TRP A 404 16.68 -18.76 -11.62
N GLN A 405 16.85 -17.48 -11.91
CA GLN A 405 15.78 -16.49 -11.84
C GLN A 405 15.53 -15.89 -13.23
N THR A 406 14.28 -15.80 -13.65
CA THR A 406 13.87 -15.06 -14.85
C THR A 406 13.71 -13.59 -14.49
N LEU A 407 14.41 -12.69 -15.19
CA LEU A 407 14.45 -11.27 -14.85
C LEU A 407 13.58 -10.41 -15.78
N ALA A 408 13.70 -10.60 -17.09
CA ALA A 408 13.09 -9.71 -18.08
C ALA A 408 12.82 -10.42 -19.41
N ALA A 409 11.98 -9.83 -20.27
CA ALA A 409 11.72 -10.33 -21.61
C ALA A 409 11.65 -9.18 -22.61
N GLU A 410 12.46 -9.22 -23.68
CA GLU A 410 12.51 -8.15 -24.67
C GLU A 410 12.62 -8.64 -26.12
N THR A 411 12.14 -7.82 -27.05
CA THR A 411 12.34 -8.07 -28.49
C THR A 411 13.51 -7.22 -28.98
N VAL A 412 14.69 -7.83 -29.07
CA VAL A 412 15.94 -7.13 -29.41
C VAL A 412 16.30 -7.41 -30.86
N ASN A 413 16.31 -6.36 -31.69
CA ASN A 413 16.62 -6.46 -33.13
C ASN A 413 15.78 -7.52 -33.87
N GLY A 414 14.51 -7.67 -33.48
CA GLY A 414 13.59 -8.64 -34.08
C GLY A 414 13.71 -10.08 -33.53
N VAL A 415 14.54 -10.32 -32.52
CA VAL A 415 14.64 -11.61 -31.82
C VAL A 415 13.99 -11.48 -30.45
N ASN A 416 13.06 -12.38 -30.12
CA ASN A 416 12.48 -12.45 -28.78
C ASN A 416 13.52 -13.02 -27.81
N GLN A 417 13.74 -12.35 -26.70
CA GLN A 417 14.75 -12.71 -25.72
C GLN A 417 14.18 -12.74 -24.31
N VAL A 418 14.69 -13.66 -23.49
CA VAL A 418 14.41 -13.70 -22.05
C VAL A 418 15.73 -13.69 -21.30
N LEU A 419 15.89 -12.77 -20.36
CA LEU A 419 17.07 -12.63 -19.52
C LEU A 419 16.91 -13.43 -18.22
N TRP A 420 17.93 -14.21 -17.91
CA TRP A 420 18.02 -15.07 -16.75
C TRP A 420 19.25 -14.72 -15.92
N LYS A 421 19.16 -14.93 -14.60
CA LYS A 421 20.27 -14.82 -13.66
C LYS A 421 20.50 -16.16 -12.98
N ASN A 422 21.73 -16.65 -13.02
CA ASN A 422 22.15 -17.75 -12.16
C ASN A 422 22.60 -17.17 -10.82
N ILE A 423 21.93 -17.59 -9.75
CA ILE A 423 22.13 -17.02 -8.41
C ILE A 423 23.47 -17.47 -7.83
N SER A 424 23.78 -18.77 -7.93
CA SER A 424 24.99 -19.35 -7.31
C SER A 424 26.27 -19.07 -8.08
N GLY A 425 26.20 -18.96 -9.41
CA GLY A 425 27.37 -18.69 -10.25
C GLY A 425 27.58 -17.20 -10.53
N ASN A 426 26.63 -16.35 -10.13
CA ASN A 426 26.67 -14.90 -10.28
C ASN A 426 26.86 -14.41 -11.74
N PHE A 427 26.06 -14.93 -12.67
CA PHE A 427 26.12 -14.54 -14.08
C PHE A 427 24.73 -14.48 -14.74
N LEU A 428 24.65 -13.71 -15.82
CA LEU A 428 23.47 -13.60 -16.68
C LEU A 428 23.53 -14.57 -17.86
N HIS A 429 22.35 -14.95 -18.31
CA HIS A 429 22.14 -15.80 -19.47
C HIS A 429 20.92 -15.33 -20.25
N ILE A 430 21.02 -15.32 -21.58
CA ILE A 430 19.93 -14.99 -22.48
C ILE A 430 19.40 -16.26 -23.12
N TRP A 431 18.08 -16.35 -23.22
CA TRP A 431 17.40 -17.24 -24.14
C TRP A 431 16.98 -16.45 -25.37
N ASN A 432 17.22 -16.99 -26.55
CA ASN A 432 16.65 -16.51 -27.81
C ASN A 432 15.47 -17.42 -28.18
N LEU A 433 14.34 -16.79 -28.52
CA LEU A 433 13.07 -17.44 -28.78
C LEU A 433 12.57 -17.08 -30.18
N ASP A 434 11.71 -17.96 -30.72
CA ASP A 434 10.99 -17.69 -31.96
C ASP A 434 9.87 -16.64 -31.77
N ASN A 435 9.18 -16.29 -32.86
CA ASN A 435 8.07 -15.32 -32.85
C ASN A 435 6.88 -15.73 -31.95
N ASN A 436 6.79 -17.02 -31.58
CA ASN A 436 5.75 -17.57 -30.72
C ASN A 436 6.24 -17.77 -29.28
N TRP A 437 7.38 -17.18 -28.90
CA TRP A 437 7.99 -17.30 -27.59
C TRP A 437 8.36 -18.74 -27.19
N ASN A 438 8.72 -19.57 -28.17
CA ASN A 438 9.36 -20.87 -27.91
C ASN A 438 10.87 -20.72 -27.93
N TRP A 439 11.53 -21.31 -26.93
CA TRP A 439 13.00 -21.37 -26.84
C TRP A 439 13.62 -22.00 -28.09
N VAL A 440 14.67 -21.36 -28.61
CA VAL A 440 15.43 -21.81 -29.79
C VAL A 440 16.90 -22.02 -29.44
N SER A 441 17.51 -21.04 -28.76
CA SER A 441 18.92 -21.09 -28.39
C SER A 441 19.20 -20.28 -27.13
N SER A 442 20.42 -20.40 -26.65
CA SER A 442 20.89 -19.81 -25.41
C SER A 442 22.25 -19.17 -25.66
N GLU A 443 22.47 -17.97 -25.14
CA GLU A 443 23.74 -17.23 -25.17
C GLU A 443 24.03 -16.70 -23.76
N GLY A 444 25.27 -16.76 -23.26
CA GLY A 444 25.59 -16.11 -21.98
C GLY A 444 26.72 -16.75 -21.19
N GLN A 445 26.55 -16.73 -19.86
CA GLN A 445 27.60 -16.71 -18.82
C GLN A 445 28.30 -15.35 -18.69
N PHE A 446 27.53 -14.28 -18.88
CA PHE A 446 28.03 -12.93 -18.63
C PHE A 446 28.12 -12.73 -17.11
N ALA A 447 29.32 -12.72 -16.54
CA ALA A 447 29.49 -12.41 -15.11
C ALA A 447 28.75 -11.11 -14.79
N LEU A 448 28.06 -11.06 -13.65
CA LEU A 448 26.97 -10.10 -13.41
C LEU A 448 27.38 -8.61 -13.56
N ASN A 449 28.65 -8.29 -13.36
CA ASN A 449 29.22 -6.94 -13.47
C ASN A 449 30.17 -6.77 -14.68
N SER A 450 30.25 -7.76 -15.57
CA SER A 450 31.02 -7.65 -16.81
C SER A 450 30.40 -6.62 -17.75
N ALA A 451 31.23 -6.01 -18.62
CA ALA A 451 30.74 -5.08 -19.64
C ALA A 451 29.60 -5.65 -20.49
N ASP A 452 29.63 -6.96 -20.77
CA ASP A 452 28.55 -7.64 -21.50
C ASP A 452 27.25 -7.70 -20.69
N ALA A 453 27.31 -8.04 -19.40
CA ALA A 453 26.14 -8.06 -18.52
C ALA A 453 25.53 -6.67 -18.34
N LEU A 454 26.36 -5.65 -18.13
CA LEU A 454 25.94 -4.25 -17.99
C LEU A 454 25.34 -3.71 -19.31
N ALA A 455 25.85 -4.17 -20.46
CA ALA A 455 25.20 -3.89 -21.73
C ALA A 455 23.82 -4.55 -21.82
N LYS A 456 23.63 -5.75 -21.24
CA LYS A 456 22.30 -6.39 -21.17
C LYS A 456 21.35 -5.64 -20.25
N GLU A 457 21.81 -5.15 -19.11
CA GLU A 457 21.00 -4.27 -18.24
C GLU A 457 20.43 -3.08 -19.01
N THR A 458 21.26 -2.41 -19.81
CA THR A 458 20.82 -1.31 -20.66
C THR A 458 19.80 -1.74 -21.71
N VAL A 459 19.99 -2.92 -22.32
CA VAL A 459 19.08 -3.46 -23.35
C VAL A 459 17.72 -3.83 -22.76
N PHE A 460 17.70 -4.44 -21.58
CA PHE A 460 16.48 -4.90 -20.90
C PHE A 460 15.89 -3.85 -19.95
N GLY A 461 16.58 -2.74 -19.72
CA GLY A 461 16.13 -1.69 -18.81
C GLY A 461 16.01 -2.14 -17.36
N ILE A 462 16.85 -3.08 -16.91
CA ILE A 462 16.84 -3.61 -15.54
C ILE A 462 18.20 -3.44 -14.86
N ASP A 463 18.16 -3.31 -13.55
CA ASP A 463 19.32 -3.44 -12.66
C ASP A 463 19.42 -4.92 -12.24
N ALA A 464 20.30 -5.68 -12.89
CA ALA A 464 20.41 -7.12 -12.71
C ALA A 464 21.37 -7.50 -11.58
N ASN A 465 22.37 -6.65 -11.32
CA ASN A 465 23.34 -6.79 -10.24
C ASN A 465 22.85 -6.26 -8.88
N SER A 466 21.75 -5.50 -8.88
CA SER A 466 21.14 -4.86 -7.71
C SER A 466 22.06 -3.81 -7.06
N ASP A 467 22.85 -3.11 -7.84
CA ASP A 467 23.72 -2.03 -7.37
C ASP A 467 23.03 -0.65 -7.33
N GLY A 468 21.78 -0.58 -7.79
CA GLY A 468 20.98 0.65 -7.84
C GLY A 468 21.16 1.45 -9.14
N ALA A 469 21.90 0.94 -10.12
CA ALA A 469 22.12 1.55 -11.43
C ALA A 469 21.81 0.56 -12.57
N ILE A 470 21.62 1.10 -13.78
CA ILE A 470 21.48 0.30 -15.00
C ILE A 470 22.70 0.61 -15.86
N GLY A 471 23.45 -0.42 -16.24
CA GLY A 471 24.66 -0.24 -17.04
C GLY A 471 25.87 0.13 -16.18
N ASN A 472 26.85 0.86 -16.74
CA ASN A 472 28.18 0.91 -16.15
C ASN A 472 28.26 1.81 -14.88
N PRO A 473 28.49 1.24 -13.68
CA PRO A 473 28.55 2.00 -12.43
C PRO A 473 29.94 2.65 -12.21
N SER A 474 30.07 3.43 -11.13
CA SER A 474 31.37 3.80 -10.55
C SER A 474 32.08 2.57 -9.94
N SER A 475 33.30 2.73 -9.42
CA SER A 475 34.05 1.68 -8.68
C SER A 475 33.16 0.69 -7.91
N LEU A 476 33.36 -0.59 -8.15
CA LEU A 476 32.57 -1.71 -7.66
C LEU A 476 33.14 -2.28 -6.36
N THR A 477 32.25 -2.73 -5.46
CA THR A 477 32.61 -3.59 -4.31
C THR A 477 31.82 -4.88 -4.43
N LEU A 478 32.49 -5.95 -4.86
CA LEU A 478 31.91 -7.24 -5.16
C LEU A 478 32.26 -8.24 -4.06
N THR A 479 31.26 -8.96 -3.55
CA THR A 479 31.44 -10.04 -2.58
C THR A 479 30.66 -11.27 -3.05
N GLY A 480 31.36 -12.38 -3.27
CA GLY A 480 30.81 -13.69 -3.62
C GLY A 480 30.23 -14.42 -2.41
N THR A 481 29.90 -15.70 -2.58
CA THR A 481 29.31 -16.54 -1.52
C THR A 481 30.24 -17.67 -1.11
N SER A 482 29.70 -18.83 -0.74
CA SER A 482 30.49 -20.05 -0.51
C SER A 482 30.50 -20.96 -1.76
N GLY A 483 30.13 -20.42 -2.92
CA GLY A 483 29.85 -21.13 -4.16
C GLY A 483 31.09 -21.31 -5.03
N ASN A 484 30.92 -21.43 -6.34
CA ASN A 484 32.03 -21.16 -7.27
C ASN A 484 31.56 -20.04 -8.20
N GLU A 485 32.13 -18.84 -8.08
CA GLU A 485 31.60 -17.63 -8.68
C GLU A 485 32.53 -17.06 -9.75
N PHE A 486 31.93 -16.36 -10.72
CA PHE A 486 32.65 -15.49 -11.64
C PHE A 486 32.42 -14.04 -11.21
N LEU A 487 33.44 -13.39 -10.65
CA LEU A 487 33.40 -11.98 -10.28
C LEU A 487 34.28 -11.17 -11.23
N VAL A 488 33.69 -10.18 -11.90
CA VAL A 488 34.39 -9.33 -12.87
C VAL A 488 34.17 -7.88 -12.47
N GLY A 489 35.24 -7.14 -12.21
CA GLY A 489 35.21 -5.70 -12.05
C GLY A 489 35.02 -4.96 -13.37
N GLY A 490 34.98 -3.64 -13.29
CA GLY A 490 34.79 -2.72 -14.40
C GLY A 490 36.08 -2.06 -14.85
N THR A 491 35.98 -0.77 -15.18
CA THR A 491 37.12 0.04 -15.66
C THR A 491 37.68 0.99 -14.61
N ASN A 492 37.23 0.85 -13.36
CA ASN A 492 37.58 1.70 -12.24
C ASN A 492 38.26 0.86 -11.16
N ASN A 493 38.73 1.49 -10.08
CA ASN A 493 39.36 0.76 -8.99
C ASN A 493 38.32 -0.02 -8.20
N ASP A 494 38.36 -1.34 -8.29
CA ASP A 494 37.35 -2.22 -7.73
C ASP A 494 37.85 -3.03 -6.53
N VAL A 495 36.92 -3.55 -5.73
CA VAL A 495 37.21 -4.42 -4.58
C VAL A 495 36.47 -5.74 -4.79
N LEU A 496 37.20 -6.83 -4.97
CA LEU A 496 36.64 -8.16 -5.24
C LEU A 496 36.96 -9.11 -4.07
N THR A 497 35.93 -9.69 -3.47
CA THR A 497 36.04 -10.74 -2.45
C THR A 497 35.34 -11.99 -2.98
N GLY A 498 36.07 -13.05 -3.31
CA GLY A 498 35.48 -14.33 -3.71
C GLY A 498 34.66 -14.97 -2.58
N ALA A 499 35.23 -14.90 -1.36
CA ALA A 499 34.79 -15.61 -0.16
C ALA A 499 35.10 -17.11 -0.27
N GLY A 500 34.17 -18.01 0.07
CA GLY A 500 34.49 -19.44 0.03
C GLY A 500 34.20 -20.00 -1.36
N GLY A 501 35.01 -20.91 -1.86
CA GLY A 501 34.70 -21.47 -3.17
C GLY A 501 35.91 -21.79 -4.01
N LYS A 502 35.66 -22.09 -5.28
CA LYS A 502 36.65 -21.94 -6.34
C LYS A 502 36.19 -20.83 -7.26
N ASP A 503 36.64 -19.61 -6.98
CA ASP A 503 36.20 -18.43 -7.69
C ASP A 503 37.12 -18.08 -8.87
N THR A 504 36.55 -17.39 -9.85
CA THR A 504 37.29 -16.76 -10.94
C THR A 504 37.06 -15.25 -10.86
N LEU A 505 38.13 -14.52 -10.55
CA LEU A 505 38.12 -13.08 -10.29
C LEU A 505 38.85 -12.35 -11.43
N THR A 506 38.21 -11.32 -11.98
CA THR A 506 38.81 -10.42 -12.99
C THR A 506 38.69 -9.00 -12.46
N GLY A 507 39.81 -8.29 -12.30
CA GLY A 507 39.79 -6.91 -11.81
C GLY A 507 39.26 -5.95 -12.87
N GLY A 508 39.72 -6.12 -14.11
CA GLY A 508 39.42 -5.23 -15.23
C GLY A 508 40.50 -4.18 -15.42
N LEU A 509 40.09 -2.95 -15.78
CA LEU A 509 41.02 -1.82 -15.82
C LEU A 509 40.92 -1.08 -14.50
N GLY A 510 42.04 -0.63 -13.95
CA GLY A 510 42.04 0.11 -12.70
C GLY A 510 43.21 -0.28 -11.82
N SER A 511 43.14 0.12 -10.56
CA SER A 511 43.96 -0.41 -9.48
C SER A 511 43.03 -1.18 -8.54
N ASP A 512 42.94 -2.49 -8.74
CA ASP A 512 41.93 -3.33 -8.12
C ASP A 512 42.44 -3.99 -6.83
N LYS A 513 41.50 -4.42 -5.98
CA LYS A 513 41.80 -5.01 -4.69
C LYS A 513 41.13 -6.36 -4.55
N PHE A 514 41.93 -7.42 -4.52
CA PHE A 514 41.46 -8.80 -4.31
C PHE A 514 41.59 -9.17 -2.83
N VAL A 515 40.47 -9.45 -2.18
CA VAL A 515 40.37 -9.57 -0.72
C VAL A 515 40.43 -11.03 -0.27
N TYR A 516 41.41 -11.33 0.57
CA TYR A 516 41.59 -12.61 1.26
C TYR A 516 41.71 -12.35 2.77
N GLN A 517 40.58 -11.99 3.39
CA GLN A 517 40.51 -11.74 4.84
C GLN A 517 40.70 -13.02 5.65
N ASN A 518 40.16 -14.15 5.17
CA ASN A 518 40.51 -15.45 5.71
C ASN A 518 41.34 -16.18 4.65
N LEU A 519 42.53 -16.63 5.01
CA LEU A 519 43.37 -17.38 4.06
C LEU A 519 42.71 -18.70 3.61
N THR A 520 41.80 -19.22 4.43
CA THR A 520 40.97 -20.40 4.13
C THR A 520 39.94 -20.18 3.03
N ASP A 521 39.73 -18.94 2.60
CA ASP A 521 38.83 -18.60 1.49
C ASP A 521 39.33 -19.24 0.17
N SER A 522 40.65 -19.39 0.01
CA SER A 522 41.27 -19.96 -1.21
C SER A 522 42.36 -20.99 -0.87
N LEU A 523 41.97 -22.20 -0.51
CA LEU A 523 42.89 -23.30 -0.16
C LEU A 523 43.38 -24.06 -1.40
N LEU A 524 44.48 -24.82 -1.26
CA LEU A 524 45.04 -25.63 -2.35
C LEU A 524 44.02 -26.56 -3.06
N ALA A 525 43.02 -27.07 -2.33
CA ALA A 525 42.01 -27.94 -2.90
C ALA A 525 41.04 -27.20 -3.84
N ASN A 526 40.74 -25.93 -3.53
CA ASN A 526 39.77 -25.07 -4.20
C ASN A 526 40.35 -23.65 -4.28
N PHE A 527 41.46 -23.47 -4.98
CA PHE A 527 42.09 -22.17 -5.09
C PHE A 527 41.34 -21.29 -6.08
N ASP A 528 41.22 -20.01 -5.75
CA ASP A 528 40.70 -19.00 -6.64
C ASP A 528 41.67 -18.73 -7.80
N VAL A 529 41.11 -18.23 -8.89
CA VAL A 529 41.83 -17.85 -10.10
C VAL A 529 41.60 -16.36 -10.34
N ILE A 530 42.67 -15.57 -10.27
CA ILE A 530 42.67 -14.18 -10.73
C ILE A 530 43.18 -14.14 -12.17
N THR A 531 42.43 -13.48 -13.05
CA THR A 531 42.65 -13.58 -14.51
C THR A 531 43.57 -12.54 -15.13
N ASP A 532 43.78 -11.43 -14.45
CA ASP A 532 44.41 -10.23 -15.01
C ASP A 532 45.23 -9.40 -14.01
N PHE A 533 45.67 -10.02 -12.90
CA PHE A 533 46.40 -9.30 -11.84
C PHE A 533 47.62 -8.55 -12.38
N ASN A 534 47.63 -7.24 -12.19
CA ASN A 534 48.69 -6.35 -12.64
C ASN A 534 49.52 -5.84 -11.45
N ALA A 535 50.66 -6.49 -11.23
CA ALA A 535 51.61 -6.18 -10.15
C ALA A 535 52.50 -4.95 -10.43
N THR A 536 52.21 -4.13 -11.43
CA THR A 536 52.95 -2.87 -11.63
C THR A 536 52.75 -1.91 -10.45
N PRO A 537 53.76 -1.10 -10.07
CA PRO A 537 53.65 -0.24 -8.88
C PRO A 537 52.43 0.71 -8.94
N GLY A 538 51.61 0.68 -7.89
CA GLY A 538 50.40 1.50 -7.78
C GLY A 538 49.15 0.94 -8.46
N ASN A 539 49.22 -0.28 -8.98
CA ASN A 539 48.11 -0.98 -9.61
C ASN A 539 47.50 -2.01 -8.63
N ASP A 540 47.24 -3.25 -9.05
CA ASP A 540 46.48 -4.21 -8.26
C ASP A 540 47.14 -4.62 -6.94
N LEU A 541 46.30 -4.88 -5.95
CA LEU A 541 46.68 -5.25 -4.59
C LEU A 541 45.90 -6.48 -4.10
N PHE A 542 46.60 -7.35 -3.40
CA PHE A 542 45.98 -8.30 -2.47
C PHE A 542 45.68 -7.58 -1.15
N ARG A 543 44.44 -7.67 -0.66
CA ARG A 543 44.08 -7.25 0.70
C ARG A 543 44.03 -8.47 1.61
N VAL A 544 44.88 -8.50 2.62
CA VAL A 544 45.05 -9.65 3.53
C VAL A 544 44.82 -9.23 4.99
N SER A 545 44.58 -10.19 5.87
CA SER A 545 44.32 -9.94 7.30
C SER A 545 45.53 -9.44 8.09
N THR A 546 46.75 -9.76 7.65
CA THR A 546 47.98 -9.45 8.38
C THR A 546 49.03 -8.83 7.45
N ALA A 547 49.82 -7.90 7.99
CA ALA A 547 50.94 -7.33 7.26
C ALA A 547 51.97 -8.43 6.91
N LEU A 548 52.40 -8.47 5.66
CA LEU A 548 53.40 -9.45 5.26
C LEU A 548 54.80 -9.05 5.73
N ALA A 549 55.48 -9.99 6.37
CA ALA A 549 56.85 -9.85 6.88
C ALA A 549 57.92 -10.10 5.80
N GLY A 550 57.54 -10.64 4.64
CA GLY A 550 58.44 -10.90 3.54
C GLY A 550 57.75 -11.45 2.30
N PHE A 551 58.46 -11.39 1.17
CA PHE A 551 58.04 -11.96 -0.10
C PHE A 551 59.20 -12.75 -0.73
N VAL A 552 58.91 -13.91 -1.33
CA VAL A 552 59.91 -14.75 -2.01
C VAL A 552 59.38 -15.36 -3.31
N ASP A 553 60.16 -15.34 -4.39
CA ASP A 553 59.89 -16.15 -5.57
C ASP A 553 60.70 -17.46 -5.48
N VAL A 554 60.01 -18.60 -5.46
CA VAL A 554 60.63 -19.93 -5.32
C VAL A 554 60.69 -20.72 -6.64
N GLY A 555 60.26 -20.10 -7.75
CA GLY A 555 60.28 -20.67 -9.09
C GLY A 555 59.34 -21.86 -9.27
N ALA A 556 59.69 -22.78 -10.18
CA ALA A 556 58.81 -23.89 -10.55
C ALA A 556 58.73 -24.98 -9.48
N VAL A 557 57.52 -25.43 -9.15
CA VAL A 557 57.24 -26.66 -8.38
C VAL A 557 57.12 -27.86 -9.31
N ASN A 558 57.50 -29.05 -8.83
CA ASN A 558 57.44 -30.28 -9.62
C ASN A 558 56.03 -30.88 -9.69
N THR A 559 55.24 -30.70 -8.63
CA THR A 559 53.86 -31.16 -8.49
C THR A 559 53.02 -30.08 -7.84
N LEU A 560 51.77 -29.92 -8.29
CA LEU A 560 50.79 -29.03 -7.67
C LEU A 560 50.03 -29.77 -6.56
N ASP A 561 50.77 -30.17 -5.54
CA ASP A 561 50.26 -30.80 -4.32
C ASP A 561 51.03 -30.28 -3.10
N ALA A 562 50.56 -30.63 -1.90
CA ALA A 562 51.14 -30.12 -0.66
C ALA A 562 52.64 -30.47 -0.51
N ALA A 563 53.06 -31.63 -1.01
CA ALA A 563 54.45 -32.07 -0.95
C ALA A 563 55.35 -31.27 -1.90
N GLY A 564 54.92 -31.05 -3.15
CA GLY A 564 55.67 -30.31 -4.16
C GLY A 564 55.82 -28.83 -3.81
N ILE A 565 54.74 -28.21 -3.34
CA ILE A 565 54.73 -26.81 -2.88
C ILE A 565 55.56 -26.67 -1.60
N GLY A 566 55.31 -27.53 -0.60
CA GLY A 566 56.03 -27.50 0.68
C GLY A 566 57.54 -27.71 0.55
N ALA A 567 58.00 -28.51 -0.43
CA ALA A 567 59.42 -28.70 -0.70
C ALA A 567 60.12 -27.41 -1.18
N LYS A 568 59.41 -26.53 -1.88
CA LYS A 568 59.91 -25.21 -2.31
C LYS A 568 59.74 -24.14 -1.25
N LEU A 569 58.68 -24.24 -0.45
CA LEU A 569 58.35 -23.36 0.66
C LEU A 569 58.88 -23.86 2.01
N ALA A 570 59.99 -24.61 2.02
CA ALA A 570 60.57 -25.17 3.24
C ALA A 570 61.06 -24.11 4.26
N ALA A 571 61.31 -22.88 3.80
CA ALA A 571 61.67 -21.72 4.63
C ALA A 571 60.62 -20.60 4.55
N PHE A 572 59.34 -20.96 4.50
CA PHE A 572 58.24 -19.99 4.46
C PHE A 572 58.03 -19.36 5.84
N GLY A 573 58.45 -18.09 5.99
CA GLY A 573 58.34 -17.37 7.26
C GLY A 573 56.88 -17.08 7.63
N SER A 574 56.60 -16.88 8.92
CA SER A 574 55.28 -16.42 9.39
C SER A 574 54.89 -15.12 8.70
N ASN A 575 53.66 -15.03 8.19
CA ASN A 575 53.13 -13.92 7.40
C ASN A 575 54.00 -13.58 6.17
N TYR A 576 54.53 -14.59 5.46
CA TYR A 576 55.18 -14.37 4.16
C TYR A 576 54.18 -14.57 3.02
N ALA A 577 54.43 -13.95 1.88
CA ALA A 577 53.89 -14.42 0.61
C ALA A 577 54.99 -15.00 -0.28
N ALA A 578 54.61 -15.91 -1.16
CA ALA A 578 55.53 -16.48 -2.12
C ALA A 578 54.89 -16.61 -3.50
N GLN A 579 55.72 -16.43 -4.54
CA GLN A 579 55.36 -16.77 -5.92
C GLN A 579 55.98 -18.12 -6.29
N PHE A 580 55.23 -18.96 -6.98
CA PHE A 580 55.74 -20.16 -7.64
C PHE A 580 55.02 -20.43 -8.96
N SER A 581 55.55 -21.32 -9.78
CA SER A 581 54.92 -21.73 -11.05
C SER A 581 54.74 -23.24 -11.17
N PHE A 582 53.70 -23.67 -11.88
CA PHE A 582 53.50 -25.06 -12.27
C PHE A 582 53.06 -25.12 -13.74
N GLY A 583 53.94 -25.64 -14.60
CA GLY A 583 53.78 -25.50 -16.05
C GLY A 583 53.80 -24.02 -16.45
N GLN A 584 52.76 -23.58 -17.18
CA GLN A 584 52.60 -22.19 -17.63
C GLN A 584 51.82 -21.31 -16.64
N ARG A 585 51.40 -21.86 -15.49
CA ARG A 585 50.53 -21.20 -14.52
C ARG A 585 51.37 -20.60 -13.38
N THR A 586 50.99 -19.42 -12.93
CA THR A 586 51.65 -18.71 -11.82
C THR A 586 50.72 -18.70 -10.61
N PHE A 587 51.30 -18.89 -9.42
CA PHE A 587 50.57 -18.96 -8.17
C PHE A 587 51.20 -18.05 -7.11
N VAL A 588 50.34 -17.56 -6.23
CA VAL A 588 50.70 -16.86 -5.01
C VAL A 588 50.28 -17.73 -3.81
N ALA A 589 51.23 -18.02 -2.93
CA ALA A 589 50.96 -18.58 -1.62
C ALA A 589 51.03 -17.48 -0.56
N ILE A 590 50.09 -17.45 0.40
CA ILE A 590 50.08 -16.49 1.49
C ILE A 590 50.04 -17.27 2.81
N ASN A 591 51.05 -17.09 3.65
CA ASN A 591 51.21 -17.81 4.91
C ASN A 591 50.44 -17.15 6.05
N ASP A 592 49.92 -17.98 6.96
CA ASP A 592 49.42 -17.52 8.24
C ASP A 592 50.55 -17.09 9.22
N ALA A 593 50.21 -16.88 10.49
CA ALA A 593 51.17 -16.47 11.52
C ALA A 593 52.13 -17.60 11.97
N ILE A 594 52.00 -18.81 11.44
CA ILE A 594 52.80 -20.00 11.74
C ILE A 594 53.80 -20.22 10.60
N ALA A 595 55.08 -20.43 10.91
CA ALA A 595 56.06 -20.66 9.87
C ALA A 595 55.90 -22.06 9.22
N GLY A 596 56.09 -22.13 7.91
CA GLY A 596 56.01 -23.33 7.08
C GLY A 596 54.66 -23.48 6.37
N PHE A 597 54.68 -23.99 5.13
CA PHE A 597 53.47 -24.16 4.33
C PHE A 597 52.51 -25.20 4.90
N ASN A 598 51.24 -24.83 5.03
CA ASN A 598 50.13 -25.66 5.46
C ASN A 598 48.93 -25.50 4.51
N ALA A 599 48.68 -26.52 3.68
CA ALA A 599 47.60 -26.53 2.70
C ALA A 599 46.17 -26.41 3.27
N ALA A 600 45.98 -26.51 4.59
CA ALA A 600 44.70 -26.35 5.26
C ALA A 600 44.45 -24.92 5.80
N ASN A 601 45.49 -24.10 5.91
CA ASN A 601 45.41 -22.75 6.50
C ASN A 601 45.94 -21.66 5.57
N ASP A 602 46.88 -21.98 4.70
CA ASP A 602 47.52 -21.02 3.82
C ASP A 602 46.74 -20.89 2.52
N ALA A 603 46.62 -19.65 2.05
CA ALA A 603 45.96 -19.38 0.80
C ALA A 603 46.89 -19.77 -0.36
N ILE A 604 46.32 -20.43 -1.36
CA ILE A 604 46.89 -20.61 -2.69
C ILE A 604 45.97 -19.90 -3.65
N ILE A 605 46.50 -18.98 -4.45
CA ILE A 605 45.76 -18.24 -5.47
C ILE A 605 46.48 -18.46 -6.79
N GLU A 606 45.75 -18.84 -7.83
CA GLU A 606 46.29 -18.79 -9.19
C GLU A 606 46.16 -17.36 -9.72
N VAL A 607 47.24 -16.82 -10.28
CA VAL A 607 47.25 -15.53 -11.00
C VAL A 607 47.58 -15.82 -12.45
N THR A 608 46.55 -16.18 -13.21
CA THR A 608 46.64 -16.23 -14.68
C THR A 608 46.81 -14.83 -15.23
N GLY A 609 47.63 -14.67 -16.27
CA GLY A 609 47.81 -13.36 -16.91
C GLY A 609 48.62 -12.33 -16.11
N LEU A 610 49.33 -12.73 -15.04
CA LEU A 610 50.15 -11.84 -14.21
C LEU A 610 51.05 -10.92 -15.07
N THR A 611 50.89 -9.61 -14.90
CA THR A 611 51.82 -8.61 -15.45
C THR A 611 52.62 -7.92 -14.35
N GLY A 612 53.84 -7.47 -14.65
CA GLY A 612 54.70 -6.82 -13.67
C GLY A 612 55.49 -7.81 -12.80
N THR A 613 55.85 -7.42 -11.59
CA THR A 613 56.66 -8.24 -10.67
C THR A 613 56.11 -8.13 -9.25
N LEU A 614 55.62 -9.26 -8.72
CA LEU A 614 55.10 -9.33 -7.37
C LEU A 614 56.20 -9.04 -6.34
N ASN A 615 55.83 -8.29 -5.31
CA ASN A 615 56.64 -8.02 -4.14
C ASN A 615 55.73 -7.69 -2.95
N VAL A 616 56.34 -7.45 -1.78
CA VAL A 616 55.59 -7.19 -0.54
C VAL A 616 54.63 -5.98 -0.65
N ASN A 617 54.91 -4.99 -1.51
CA ASN A 617 54.05 -3.81 -1.66
C ASN A 617 52.76 -4.09 -2.44
N ASN A 618 52.63 -5.27 -3.07
CA ASN A 618 51.36 -5.71 -3.67
C ASN A 618 50.37 -6.24 -2.62
N PHE A 619 50.73 -6.25 -1.34
CA PHE A 619 49.89 -6.73 -0.25
C PHE A 619 49.64 -5.62 0.75
N VAL A 620 48.37 -5.36 1.05
CA VAL A 620 47.95 -4.36 2.03
C VAL A 620 47.02 -5.00 3.05
N ILE A 621 46.98 -4.42 4.25
CA ILE A 621 46.06 -4.88 5.30
C ILE A 621 44.66 -4.36 4.96
N VAL A 622 43.65 -5.19 5.23
CA VAL A 622 42.24 -4.81 5.13
C VAL A 622 41.92 -3.64 6.07
#